data_AF-A0A0N1C7L1-F1
#
_entry.id   AF-A0A0N1C7L1-F1
#
_cell.length_a   1.000
_cell.length_b   1.000
_cell.length_c   1.000
_cell.angle_alpha   90.00
_cell.angle_beta   90.00
_cell.angle_gamma   90.00
#
_symmetry.space_group_name_H-M   'P 1'
#
loop_
_entity.id
_entity.type
_entity.pdbx_description
1 polymer ?
#
loop_
_entity_poly.entity_id
_entity_poly.type
_entity_poly.pdbx_seq_one_letter_code
_entity_poly.pdbx_strand_id
1 'polypeptide(L)'
;MLALSDPSLRRTCGRLVQTGSFAGAVALGVLLAASPARADRCDDLAQQLKSQIDGIGIGKTVANVIYLSHPAAKSLRLGCPSRTVKNEVFGIASTRKPSAEFQELIASASAIVFTIPKADTLRGVKRCFGRVGLLRGNDVKSRYRRLDMRCIRGKTESSIAVSRDKSE
;
A
#
# COMPACT_ATOMS: atom_id res chain seq x y z
N MET A 1 -28.61 -6.72 -34.11
CA MET A 1 -28.28 -5.51 -34.89
C MET A 1 -26.78 -5.28 -34.74
N LEU A 2 -25.98 -5.78 -35.69
CA LEU A 2 -25.39 -5.00 -36.80
C LEU A 2 -24.44 -3.93 -36.22
N ALA A 3 -23.13 -4.04 -36.34
CA ALA A 3 -22.36 -3.99 -37.59
C ALA A 3 -20.92 -4.47 -37.28
N LEU A 4 -20.38 -5.47 -37.99
CA LEU A 4 -19.63 -5.39 -39.26
C LEU A 4 -18.18 -4.92 -39.10
N SER A 5 -17.33 -5.58 -39.90
CA SER A 5 -16.00 -5.17 -40.37
C SER A 5 -14.85 -5.43 -39.38
N ASP A 6 -13.77 -6.13 -39.72
CA ASP A 6 -13.14 -6.26 -41.03
C ASP A 6 -12.16 -7.47 -41.07
N PRO A 7 -12.19 -8.33 -42.11
CA PRO A 7 -11.28 -9.47 -42.26
C PRO A 7 -9.94 -9.16 -42.97
N SER A 8 -9.54 -7.88 -43.07
CA SER A 8 -8.45 -7.45 -43.97
C SER A 8 -7.07 -7.18 -43.33
N LEU A 9 -6.72 -7.77 -42.18
CA LEU A 9 -5.32 -7.81 -41.69
C LEU A 9 -4.68 -9.21 -41.73
N ARG A 10 -5.22 -10.07 -42.61
CA ARG A 10 -4.44 -11.10 -43.29
C ARG A 10 -3.61 -10.40 -44.37
N ARG A 11 -2.30 -10.28 -44.17
CA ARG A 11 -1.21 -10.16 -45.17
C ARG A 11 -0.18 -9.09 -44.76
N THR A 12 0.69 -9.45 -43.82
CA THR A 12 2.13 -9.09 -43.82
C THR A 12 2.78 -9.78 -42.64
N CYS A 13 2.85 -11.11 -42.69
CA CYS A 13 3.89 -11.86 -41.98
C CYS A 13 4.07 -13.18 -42.74
N GLY A 14 4.43 -13.05 -44.01
CA GLY A 14 4.65 -14.16 -44.93
C GLY A 14 5.96 -13.96 -45.68
N ARG A 15 6.86 -14.95 -45.52
CA ARG A 15 8.21 -15.14 -46.10
C ARG A 15 9.31 -14.38 -45.36
N LEU A 16 10.38 -15.00 -44.87
CA LEU A 16 11.09 -16.22 -45.32
C LEU A 16 11.18 -17.29 -44.21
N VAL A 17 10.80 -18.56 -44.45
CA VAL A 17 11.54 -19.62 -45.19
C VAL A 17 12.79 -20.05 -44.41
N GLN A 18 12.66 -21.15 -43.64
CA GLN A 18 13.30 -22.48 -43.85
C GLN A 18 14.81 -22.47 -43.51
N THR A 19 15.38 -23.32 -42.66
CA THR A 19 15.27 -24.79 -42.53
C THR A 19 15.85 -25.23 -41.17
N GLY A 20 15.30 -26.27 -40.55
CA GLY A 20 15.93 -26.93 -39.39
C GLY A 20 15.02 -27.97 -38.76
N SER A 21 15.13 -29.22 -39.22
CA SER A 21 14.37 -30.37 -38.72
C SER A 21 14.96 -30.96 -37.44
N PHE A 22 14.07 -31.65 -36.70
CA PHE A 22 14.26 -32.70 -35.68
C PHE A 22 14.34 -32.31 -34.19
N ALA A 23 13.16 -32.50 -33.57
CA ALA A 23 12.90 -33.39 -32.43
C ALA A 23 13.43 -33.01 -31.03
N GLY A 24 12.48 -32.85 -30.10
CA GLY A 24 12.75 -32.96 -28.65
C GLY A 24 12.26 -31.80 -27.79
N ALA A 25 11.04 -31.31 -28.00
CA ALA A 25 10.41 -30.34 -27.11
C ALA A 25 9.81 -31.04 -25.88
N VAL A 26 10.27 -30.71 -24.67
CA VAL A 26 9.42 -30.33 -23.52
C VAL A 26 10.25 -29.45 -22.57
N ALA A 27 10.35 -28.15 -22.86
CA ALA A 27 10.68 -27.18 -21.82
C ALA A 27 9.38 -26.90 -21.05
N LEU A 28 9.21 -27.52 -19.88
CA LEU A 28 8.14 -27.16 -18.94
C LEU A 28 8.36 -25.70 -18.50
N GLY A 29 7.67 -24.79 -19.19
CA GLY A 29 7.59 -23.38 -18.83
C GLY A 29 6.87 -23.26 -17.50
N VAL A 30 7.64 -23.07 -16.44
CA VAL A 30 7.14 -22.73 -15.11
C VAL A 30 6.49 -21.34 -15.18
N LEU A 31 5.18 -21.31 -15.39
CA LEU A 31 4.33 -20.12 -15.22
C LEU A 31 4.21 -19.79 -13.73
N LEU A 32 5.29 -19.37 -13.08
CA LEU A 32 5.23 -18.83 -11.73
C LEU A 32 4.88 -17.34 -11.77
N ALA A 33 3.58 -17.08 -11.62
CA ALA A 33 3.04 -16.00 -10.78
C ALA A 33 3.51 -14.56 -11.05
N ALA A 34 3.18 -13.97 -12.20
CA ALA A 34 2.96 -12.52 -12.24
C ALA A 34 1.52 -12.26 -11.77
N SER A 35 1.35 -11.59 -10.62
CA SER A 35 0.02 -11.18 -10.10
C SER A 35 -0.19 -9.68 -10.35
N PRO A 36 -0.52 -9.25 -11.58
CA PRO A 36 -0.76 -7.84 -11.90
C PRO A 36 -1.90 -7.25 -11.05
N ALA A 37 -2.95 -8.04 -10.80
CA ALA A 37 -4.13 -7.64 -10.06
C ALA A 37 -3.91 -7.18 -8.59
N ARG A 38 -2.71 -7.32 -8.02
CA ARG A 38 -2.38 -6.81 -6.67
C ARG A 38 -1.73 -5.42 -6.71
N ALA A 39 -0.96 -5.12 -7.76
CA ALA A 39 -0.37 -3.81 -7.95
C ALA A 39 -1.49 -2.79 -8.23
N ASP A 40 -2.40 -3.14 -9.14
CA ASP A 40 -3.53 -2.28 -9.56
C ASP A 40 -4.34 -1.79 -8.36
N ARG A 41 -4.78 -2.68 -7.47
CA ARG A 41 -5.56 -2.29 -6.28
C ARG A 41 -4.81 -1.37 -5.32
N CYS A 42 -3.50 -1.51 -5.24
CA CYS A 42 -2.72 -0.72 -4.32
C CYS A 42 -2.45 0.68 -4.88
N ASP A 43 -2.23 0.76 -6.18
CA ASP A 43 -2.16 2.02 -6.91
C ASP A 43 -3.51 2.75 -6.88
N ASP A 44 -4.64 2.03 -7.01
CA ASP A 44 -5.99 2.57 -6.82
C ASP A 44 -6.17 3.17 -5.41
N LEU A 45 -5.71 2.46 -4.37
CA LEU A 45 -5.75 2.98 -2.99
C LEU A 45 -4.88 4.24 -2.84
N ALA A 46 -3.69 4.26 -3.43
CA ALA A 46 -2.84 5.45 -3.42
C ALA A 46 -3.52 6.64 -4.13
N GLN A 47 -4.19 6.39 -5.26
CA GLN A 47 -4.99 7.40 -5.96
C GLN A 47 -6.19 7.88 -5.12
N GLN A 48 -6.89 6.96 -4.44
CA GLN A 48 -7.98 7.32 -3.53
C GLN A 48 -7.48 8.20 -2.39
N LEU A 49 -6.34 7.86 -1.78
CA LEU A 49 -5.71 8.68 -0.74
C LEU A 49 -5.41 10.09 -1.27
N LYS A 50 -4.86 10.21 -2.47
CA LYS A 50 -4.60 11.50 -3.13
C LYS A 50 -5.88 12.30 -3.39
N SER A 51 -6.99 11.63 -3.73
CA SER A 51 -8.27 12.29 -4.05
C SER A 51 -9.06 12.74 -2.83
N GLN A 52 -8.90 12.06 -1.68
CA GLN A 52 -9.71 12.31 -0.47
C GLN A 52 -8.97 13.04 0.64
N ILE A 53 -7.63 13.13 0.54
CA ILE A 53 -6.81 13.80 1.54
C ILE A 53 -5.96 14.85 0.82
N ASP A 54 -6.19 16.11 1.17
CA ASP A 54 -5.45 17.24 0.64
C ASP A 54 -3.95 17.11 0.95
N GLY A 55 -3.10 17.49 -0.01
CA GLY A 55 -1.65 17.51 0.18
C GLY A 55 -0.95 16.15 0.11
N ILE A 56 -1.64 15.05 -0.24
CA ILE A 56 -0.98 13.78 -0.54
C ILE A 56 -0.35 13.81 -1.94
N GLY A 57 0.95 13.59 -1.99
CA GLY A 57 1.69 13.26 -3.22
C GLY A 57 1.99 11.76 -3.28
N ILE A 58 1.88 11.19 -4.48
CA ILE A 58 2.28 9.79 -4.74
C ILE A 58 3.71 9.83 -5.27
N GLY A 59 4.60 9.15 -4.56
CA GLY A 59 6.01 9.03 -4.91
C GLY A 59 6.32 7.73 -5.66
N LYS A 60 7.50 7.17 -5.39
CA LYS A 60 7.96 5.92 -6.03
C LYS A 60 7.34 4.69 -5.34
N THR A 61 7.14 3.63 -6.10
CA THR A 61 6.74 2.32 -5.61
C THR A 61 7.93 1.38 -5.66
N VAL A 62 8.30 0.78 -4.51
CA VAL A 62 9.43 -0.15 -4.40
C VAL A 62 9.04 -1.29 -3.47
N ALA A 63 9.29 -2.53 -3.90
CA ALA A 63 9.11 -3.74 -3.08
C ALA A 63 7.71 -3.88 -2.42
N ASN A 64 6.63 -3.58 -3.15
CA ASN A 64 5.23 -3.57 -2.65
C ASN A 64 4.98 -2.50 -1.57
N VAL A 65 5.72 -1.41 -1.58
CA VAL A 65 5.49 -0.24 -0.74
C VAL A 65 5.44 0.99 -1.62
N ILE A 66 4.37 1.77 -1.49
CA ILE A 66 4.19 3.06 -2.17
C ILE A 66 4.60 4.16 -1.21
N TYR A 67 5.60 4.94 -1.56
CA TYR A 67 5.99 6.11 -0.77
C TYR A 67 5.05 7.28 -1.09
N LEU A 68 4.53 7.90 -0.04
CA LEU A 68 3.63 9.04 -0.12
C LEU A 68 4.29 10.25 0.55
N SER A 69 4.00 11.46 0.06
CA SER A 69 4.45 12.72 0.65
C SER A 69 3.26 13.49 1.21
N HIS A 70 3.42 14.14 2.36
CA HIS A 70 2.41 15.03 2.93
C HIS A 70 3.08 16.05 3.86
N PRO A 71 2.68 17.33 3.89
CA PRO A 71 3.34 18.37 4.70
C PRO A 71 3.33 18.07 6.21
N ALA A 72 2.27 17.45 6.72
CA ALA A 72 2.18 17.06 8.13
C ALA A 72 3.02 15.82 8.51
N ALA A 73 3.65 15.12 7.56
CA ALA A 73 4.42 13.91 7.81
C ALA A 73 5.84 14.01 7.25
N LYS A 74 6.85 13.60 8.03
CA LYS A 74 8.24 13.50 7.55
C LYS A 74 8.38 12.40 6.51
N SER A 75 7.68 11.29 6.72
CA SER A 75 7.53 10.24 5.72
C SER A 75 6.18 9.55 5.89
N LEU A 76 5.60 9.14 4.76
CA LEU A 76 4.36 8.38 4.71
C LEU A 76 4.55 7.26 3.69
N ARG A 77 4.06 6.07 3.98
CA ARG A 77 4.10 4.95 3.04
C ARG A 77 2.90 4.03 3.23
N LEU A 78 2.48 3.44 2.13
CA LEU A 78 1.44 2.43 2.04
C LEU A 78 2.08 1.09 1.70
N GLY A 79 1.99 0.13 2.62
CA GLY A 79 2.37 -1.26 2.40
C GLY A 79 1.26 -2.00 1.66
N CYS A 80 1.59 -2.51 0.48
CA CYS A 80 0.68 -3.25 -0.37
C CYS A 80 0.68 -4.74 0.01
N PRO A 81 -0.49 -5.35 0.24
CA PRO A 81 -0.55 -6.75 0.64
C PRO A 81 0.00 -7.67 -0.45
N SER A 82 1.12 -8.33 -0.16
CA SER A 82 1.78 -9.33 -1.01
C SER A 82 2.07 -10.61 -0.20
N ARG A 83 2.84 -11.56 -0.75
CA ARG A 83 3.30 -12.73 0.02
C ARG A 83 4.18 -12.33 1.21
N THR A 84 4.97 -11.26 1.07
CA THR A 84 5.96 -10.82 2.06
C THR A 84 5.57 -9.54 2.80
N VAL A 85 4.68 -8.73 2.23
CA VAL A 85 4.25 -7.44 2.80
C VAL A 85 2.80 -7.52 3.28
N LYS A 86 2.52 -6.97 4.47
CA LYS A 86 1.16 -6.84 5.01
C LYS A 86 0.53 -5.53 4.54
N ASN A 87 -0.80 -5.46 4.52
CA ASN A 87 -1.49 -4.20 4.28
C ASN A 87 -1.26 -3.27 5.49
N GLU A 88 -0.54 -2.18 5.28
CA GLU A 88 -0.06 -1.31 6.36
C GLU A 88 -0.04 0.16 5.92
N VAL A 89 -0.53 1.05 6.77
CA VAL A 89 -0.31 2.49 6.65
C VAL A 89 0.76 2.87 7.67
N PHE A 90 1.91 3.35 7.20
CA PHE A 90 3.00 3.76 8.07
C PHE A 90 3.34 5.23 7.86
N GLY A 91 3.55 5.96 8.97
CA GLY A 91 4.01 7.34 8.92
C GLY A 91 4.99 7.68 10.03
N ILE A 92 5.82 8.69 9.76
CA ILE A 92 6.74 9.30 10.71
C ILE A 92 6.39 10.78 10.84
N ALA A 93 6.18 11.23 12.06
CA ALA A 93 6.06 12.64 12.40
C ALA A 93 7.46 13.23 12.65
N SER A 94 7.66 14.49 12.27
CA SER A 94 8.91 15.23 12.48
C SER A 94 9.21 15.52 13.95
N THR A 95 8.22 15.34 14.84
CA THR A 95 8.31 15.63 16.26
C THR A 95 8.11 14.37 17.12
N ARG A 96 8.72 14.37 18.31
CA ARG A 96 8.59 13.31 19.32
C ARG A 96 7.14 13.12 19.78
N LYS A 97 6.39 14.21 19.85
CA LYS A 97 4.94 14.22 20.10
C LYS A 97 4.26 14.66 18.81
N PRO A 98 3.55 13.76 18.10
CA PRO A 98 2.98 14.08 16.79
C PRO A 98 1.88 15.14 16.91
N SER A 99 1.80 16.04 15.92
CA SER A 99 0.75 17.05 15.84
C SER A 99 -0.64 16.43 15.65
N ALA A 100 -1.69 17.22 15.91
CA ALA A 100 -3.07 16.78 15.64
C ALA A 100 -3.28 16.49 14.14
N GLU A 101 -2.73 17.32 13.26
CA GLU A 101 -2.77 17.16 11.81
C GLU A 101 -2.15 15.82 11.36
N PHE A 102 -0.98 15.45 11.90
CA PHE A 102 -0.37 14.15 11.60
C PHE A 102 -1.27 12.99 12.05
N GLN A 103 -1.88 13.09 13.23
CA GLN A 103 -2.77 12.06 13.73
C GLN A 103 -4.05 11.95 12.88
N GLU A 104 -4.58 13.08 12.40
CA GLU A 104 -5.73 13.12 11.49
C GLU A 104 -5.41 12.59 10.10
N LEU A 105 -4.21 12.87 9.58
CA LEU A 105 -3.70 12.29 8.34
C LEU A 105 -3.68 10.76 8.42
N ILE A 106 -3.02 10.21 9.45
CA ILE A 106 -2.93 8.76 9.62
C ILE A 106 -4.31 8.15 9.85
N ALA A 107 -5.18 8.81 10.62
CA ALA A 107 -6.55 8.36 10.83
C ALA A 107 -7.36 8.33 9.52
N SER A 108 -7.25 9.36 8.69
CA SER A 108 -7.95 9.46 7.40
C SER A 108 -7.41 8.43 6.41
N ALA A 109 -6.09 8.29 6.31
CA ALA A 109 -5.46 7.30 5.46
C ALA A 109 -5.85 5.86 5.87
N SER A 110 -5.82 5.57 7.16
CA SER A 110 -6.26 4.27 7.69
C SER A 110 -7.76 4.04 7.48
N ALA A 111 -8.58 5.08 7.53
CA ALA A 111 -10.02 4.98 7.30
C ALA A 111 -10.33 4.54 5.86
N ILE A 112 -9.63 5.11 4.89
CA ILE A 112 -9.75 4.77 3.47
C ILE A 112 -9.22 3.35 3.21
N VAL A 113 -7.97 3.09 3.59
CA VAL A 113 -7.27 1.82 3.28
C VAL A 113 -7.93 0.60 3.92
N PHE A 114 -8.45 0.75 5.14
CA PHE A 114 -9.07 -0.37 5.87
C PHE A 114 -10.59 -0.32 5.90
N THR A 115 -11.21 0.70 5.28
CA THR A 115 -12.67 0.90 5.26
C THR A 115 -13.25 0.91 6.68
N ILE A 116 -12.72 1.79 7.54
CA ILE A 116 -13.13 1.98 8.94
C ILE A 116 -13.49 3.44 9.16
N PRO A 117 -14.50 3.79 9.97
CA PRO A 117 -14.85 5.18 10.22
C PRO A 117 -13.66 6.01 10.76
N LYS A 118 -13.47 7.22 10.23
CA LYS A 118 -12.39 8.14 10.63
C LYS A 118 -12.38 8.44 12.13
N ALA A 119 -13.55 8.56 12.75
CA ALA A 119 -13.65 8.80 14.20
C ALA A 119 -13.03 7.66 15.03
N ASP A 120 -13.17 6.41 14.55
CA ASP A 120 -12.63 5.24 15.22
C ASP A 120 -11.13 5.10 15.00
N THR A 121 -10.65 5.31 13.77
CA THR A 121 -9.21 5.31 13.49
C THR A 121 -8.50 6.41 14.28
N LEU A 122 -9.08 7.61 14.36
CA LEU A 122 -8.55 8.73 15.15
C LEU A 122 -8.45 8.38 16.63
N ARG A 123 -9.48 7.75 17.22
CA ARG A 123 -9.46 7.34 18.62
C ARG A 123 -8.37 6.30 18.88
N GLY A 124 -8.20 5.35 17.97
CA GLY A 124 -7.12 4.38 18.01
C GLY A 124 -5.73 5.03 17.97
N VAL A 125 -5.50 5.92 16.99
CA VAL A 125 -4.22 6.65 16.81
C VAL A 125 -3.89 7.48 18.06
N LYS A 126 -4.85 8.27 18.58
CA LYS A 126 -4.70 9.05 19.81
C LYS A 126 -4.36 8.17 21.01
N ARG A 127 -5.05 7.04 21.16
CA ARG A 127 -4.79 6.09 22.26
C ARG A 127 -3.42 5.45 22.15
N CYS A 128 -2.99 5.11 20.94
CA CYS A 128 -1.70 4.52 20.67
C CYS A 128 -0.57 5.48 21.07
N PHE A 129 -0.56 6.72 20.56
CA PHE A 129 0.43 7.73 20.94
C PHE A 129 0.36 8.18 22.40
N GLY A 130 -0.85 8.26 22.96
CA GLY A 130 -1.06 8.61 24.38
C GLY A 130 -0.51 7.57 25.36
N ARG A 131 -0.34 6.32 24.92
CA ARG A 131 0.27 5.25 25.72
C ARG A 131 1.78 5.18 25.61
N VAL A 132 2.39 5.76 24.57
CA VAL A 132 3.85 5.75 24.43
C VAL A 132 4.51 6.67 25.47
N GLY A 133 5.63 6.24 26.04
CA GLY A 133 6.44 7.02 26.96
C GLY A 133 6.55 6.41 28.35
N LEU A 134 6.46 7.27 29.37
CA LEU A 134 6.98 7.06 30.73
C LEU A 134 6.56 5.74 31.41
N LEU A 135 5.39 5.18 31.07
CA LEU A 135 4.83 4.00 31.75
C LEU A 135 4.84 2.70 30.92
N ARG A 136 5.04 2.77 29.60
CA ARG A 136 4.91 1.61 28.69
C ARG A 136 6.08 1.47 27.71
N GLY A 137 7.15 2.25 27.92
CA GLY A 137 8.30 2.30 27.05
C GLY A 137 8.06 3.10 25.77
N ASN A 138 9.03 3.02 24.86
CA ASN A 138 9.04 3.77 23.60
C ASN A 138 8.38 3.02 22.44
N ASP A 139 7.98 1.76 22.60
CA ASP A 139 7.29 0.95 21.59
C ASP A 139 6.01 0.39 22.21
N VAL A 140 4.87 0.85 21.71
CA VAL A 140 3.56 0.40 22.18
C VAL A 140 2.82 -0.25 21.05
N LYS A 141 2.48 -1.52 21.25
CA LYS A 141 1.53 -2.25 20.41
C LYS A 141 0.16 -2.17 21.05
N SER A 142 -0.83 -1.79 20.26
CA SER A 142 -2.21 -1.70 20.71
C SER A 142 -3.14 -2.16 19.60
N ARG A 143 -4.23 -2.83 19.98
CA ARG A 143 -5.29 -3.20 19.06
C ARG A 143 -6.47 -2.28 19.27
N TYR A 144 -7.03 -1.76 18.19
CA TYR A 144 -8.25 -0.95 18.24
C TYR A 144 -9.21 -1.43 17.15
N ARG A 145 -10.35 -2.01 17.59
CA ARG A 145 -11.29 -2.74 16.73
C ARG A 145 -10.60 -3.86 15.96
N ARG A 146 -10.42 -3.69 14.64
CA ARG A 146 -9.79 -4.66 13.72
C ARG A 146 -8.40 -4.19 13.23
N LEU A 147 -7.84 -3.15 13.85
CA LEU A 147 -6.54 -2.59 13.49
C LEU A 147 -5.51 -2.85 14.57
N ASP A 148 -4.34 -3.26 14.13
CA ASP A 148 -3.13 -3.40 14.93
C ASP A 148 -2.28 -2.15 14.72
N MET A 149 -2.14 -1.38 15.79
CA MET A 149 -1.45 -0.11 15.81
C MET A 149 -0.18 -0.23 16.65
N ARG A 150 0.96 0.03 16.03
CA ARG A 150 2.26 0.10 16.72
C ARG A 150 2.77 1.53 16.66
N CYS A 151 2.85 2.18 17.82
CA CYS A 151 3.40 3.52 17.95
C CYS A 151 4.76 3.47 18.60
N ILE A 152 5.73 4.14 17.98
CA ILE A 152 7.09 4.26 18.49
C ILE A 152 7.41 5.73 18.75
N ARG A 153 7.98 6.02 19.91
CA ARG A 153 8.50 7.35 20.27
C ARG A 153 10.02 7.29 20.23
N GLY A 154 10.59 7.88 19.19
CA GLY A 154 12.03 8.09 19.08
C GLY A 154 12.51 9.26 19.94
N LYS A 155 13.78 9.65 19.75
CA LYS A 155 14.38 10.79 20.44
C LYS A 155 13.73 12.11 20.01
N THR A 156 13.67 12.34 18.70
CA THR A 156 13.19 13.58 18.06
C THR A 156 11.95 13.37 17.19
N GLU A 157 11.66 12.14 16.79
CA GLU A 157 10.56 11.78 15.90
C GLU A 157 9.67 10.72 16.53
N SER A 158 8.49 10.53 15.97
CA SER A 158 7.57 9.46 16.35
C SER A 158 7.02 8.79 15.11
N SER A 159 6.76 7.49 15.20
CA SER A 159 6.22 6.74 14.07
C SER A 159 5.02 5.91 14.50
N ILE A 160 4.18 5.61 13.51
CA ILE A 160 3.04 4.73 13.67
C ILE A 160 2.94 3.80 12.48
N ALA A 161 2.70 2.53 12.78
CA ALA A 161 2.32 1.48 11.85
C ALA A 161 0.88 1.09 12.17
N VAL A 162 -0.02 1.22 11.20
CA VAL A 162 -1.41 0.75 11.30
C VAL A 162 -1.57 -0.37 10.29
N SER A 163 -1.87 -1.58 10.76
CA SER A 163 -2.04 -2.75 9.91
C SER A 163 -3.29 -3.51 10.30
N ARG A 164 -3.66 -4.49 9.48
CA ARG A 164 -4.65 -5.51 9.82
C ARG A 164 -3.95 -6.86 9.78
N ASP A 165 -4.04 -7.63 10.86
CA ASP A 165 -3.52 -9.00 10.84
C ASP A 165 -4.19 -9.86 9.76
N LYS A 166 -3.36 -10.70 9.13
CA LYS A 166 -3.72 -11.63 8.05
C LYS A 166 -4.43 -12.91 8.54
N SER A 167 -4.90 -12.93 9.79
CA SER A 167 -5.65 -14.08 10.30
C SER A 167 -7.08 -14.10 9.74
N GLU A 168 -7.17 -14.28 8.42
CA GLU A 168 -8.27 -14.89 7.65
C GLU A 168 -7.74 -15.22 6.24
#